data_AF-A0A9D1P650-F1
#
_entry.id   AF-A0A9D1P650-F1
#
_cell.length_a   1.000
_cell.length_b   1.000
_cell.length_c   1.000
_cell.angle_alpha   90.00
_cell.angle_beta   90.00
_cell.angle_gamma   90.00
#
_symmetry.space_group_name_H-M   'P 1'
#
loop_
_entity.id
_entity.type
_entity.pdbx_description
1 polymer ?
#
loop_
_entity_poly.entity_id
_entity_poly.type
_entity_poly.pdbx_seq_one_letter_code
_entity_poly.pdbx_strand_id
1 'polypeptide(L)'
;MLIKIHVDSMKDAERLSAICREHSEEILLRADHFCVDPKSTLGVLAIMYSARDSMQLDTGDMGDIAIKKFIKELADYLPDEEQA
;
A
#
# COMPACT_ATOMS: atom_id res chain seq x y z
N MET A 1 7.96 4.61 -7.12
CA MET A 1 8.46 5.10 -5.80
C MET A 1 8.06 4.07 -4.73
N LEU A 2 8.88 3.86 -3.69
CA LEU A 2 8.52 2.97 -2.58
C LEU A 2 7.93 3.79 -1.43
N ILE A 3 6.73 3.40 -0.97
CA ILE A 3 6.02 4.03 0.15
C ILE A 3 5.86 2.97 1.24
N LYS A 4 6.46 3.20 2.42
CA LYS A 4 6.26 2.30 3.56
C LYS A 4 4.85 2.48 4.10
N ILE A 5 4.17 1.38 4.39
CA ILE A 5 2.81 1.40 4.94
C ILE A 5 2.66 0.39 6.08
N HIS A 6 1.63 0.58 6.90
CA HIS A 6 1.28 -0.29 8.00
C HIS A 6 -0.22 -0.63 7.96
N VAL A 7 -0.57 -1.91 8.03
CA VAL A 7 -1.97 -2.39 7.92
C VAL A 7 -2.24 -3.38 9.05
N ASP A 8 -3.29 -3.10 9.84
CA ASP A 8 -3.44 -3.72 11.18
C ASP A 8 -4.70 -4.53 11.35
N SER A 9 -5.60 -4.44 10.39
CA SER A 9 -6.89 -5.09 10.45
C SER A 9 -7.35 -5.51 9.07
N MET A 10 -8.24 -6.50 9.06
CA MET A 10 -8.91 -6.92 7.82
C MET A 10 -9.68 -5.76 7.17
N LYS A 11 -10.30 -4.90 7.99
CA LYS A 11 -11.01 -3.72 7.51
C LYS A 11 -10.09 -2.73 6.81
N ASP A 12 -8.87 -2.58 7.33
CA ASP A 12 -7.85 -1.71 6.74
C ASP A 12 -7.29 -2.29 5.45
N ALA A 13 -7.08 -3.60 5.39
CA ALA A 13 -6.71 -4.30 4.15
C ALA A 13 -7.76 -4.14 3.05
N GLU A 14 -9.06 -4.23 3.40
CA GLU A 14 -10.16 -3.98 2.47
C GLU A 14 -10.16 -2.54 1.94
N ARG A 15 -10.00 -1.57 2.82
CA ARG A 15 -9.97 -0.14 2.47
C ARG A 15 -8.75 0.22 1.63
N LEU A 16 -7.56 -0.24 2.01
CA LEU A 16 -6.34 -0.05 1.24
C LEU A 16 -6.50 -0.61 -0.17
N SER A 17 -7.06 -1.81 -0.28
CA SER A 17 -7.30 -2.44 -1.58
C SER A 17 -8.30 -1.66 -2.42
N ALA A 18 -9.35 -1.10 -1.80
CA ALA A 18 -10.29 -0.22 -2.49
C ALA A 18 -9.61 1.05 -3.01
N ILE A 19 -8.78 1.72 -2.20
CA ILE A 19 -8.00 2.89 -2.63
C ILE A 19 -7.13 2.52 -3.84
N CYS A 20 -6.39 1.41 -3.77
CA CYS A 20 -5.52 0.98 -4.87
C CYS A 20 -6.27 0.66 -6.17
N ARG A 21 -7.55 0.27 -6.11
CA ARG A 21 -8.40 0.00 -7.29
C ARG A 21 -8.81 1.28 -8.04
N GLU A 22 -8.85 2.42 -7.35
CA GLU A 22 -9.18 3.71 -7.97
C GLU A 22 -8.06 4.27 -8.86
N HIS A 23 -6.88 3.66 -8.82
CA HIS A 23 -5.72 4.03 -9.62
C HIS A 23 -5.52 3.02 -10.76
N SER A 24 -5.36 3.55 -11.97
CA SER A 24 -5.19 2.77 -13.21
C SER A 24 -3.79 2.18 -13.35
N GLU A 25 -2.83 2.80 -12.68
CA GLU A 25 -1.42 2.52 -12.68
C GLU A 25 -1.13 1.13 -12.08
N GLU A 26 -0.02 0.54 -12.50
CA GLU A 26 0.51 -0.65 -11.85
C GLU A 26 1.08 -0.26 -10.49
N ILE A 27 0.56 -0.90 -9.44
CA ILE A 27 1.02 -0.73 -8.06
C ILE A 27 1.30 -2.14 -7.55
N LEU A 28 2.44 -2.33 -6.89
CA LEU A 28 2.79 -3.61 -6.28
C LEU A 28 2.91 -3.43 -4.77
N LEU A 29 2.38 -4.39 -4.01
CA LEU A 29 2.62 -4.48 -2.58
C LEU A 29 3.74 -5.49 -2.34
N ARG A 30 4.85 -5.00 -1.78
CA ARG A 30 6.06 -5.76 -1.50
C ARG A 30 6.26 -5.87 0.01
N ALA A 31 6.73 -7.02 0.46
CA ALA A 31 7.18 -7.22 1.83
C ALA A 31 8.12 -8.44 1.85
N ASP A 32 9.36 -8.26 2.31
CA ASP A 32 10.42 -9.28 2.26
C ASP A 32 10.54 -9.95 0.87
N HIS A 33 10.11 -11.21 0.74
CA HIS A 33 10.12 -12.00 -0.49
C HIS A 33 8.74 -12.05 -1.20
N PHE A 34 7.72 -11.41 -0.64
CA PHE A 34 6.38 -11.37 -1.20
C PHE A 34 6.21 -10.16 -2.12
N CYS A 35 5.47 -10.38 -3.22
CA CYS A 35 5.05 -9.35 -4.15
C CYS A 35 3.66 -9.71 -4.64
N VAL A 36 2.66 -8.86 -4.35
CA VAL A 36 1.25 -9.11 -4.71
C VAL A 36 0.63 -7.84 -5.29
N ASP A 37 -0.49 -8.02 -5.99
CA ASP A 37 -1.33 -6.91 -6.41
C ASP A 37 -2.14 -6.37 -5.19
N PRO A 38 -1.92 -5.11 -4.76
CA PRO A 38 -2.68 -4.51 -3.65
C PRO A 38 -4.16 -4.31 -3.97
N LYS A 39 -4.55 -4.34 -5.26
CA LYS A 39 -5.97 -4.32 -5.68
C LYS A 39 -6.69 -5.62 -5.31
N SER A 40 -5.97 -6.66 -4.92
CA SER A 40 -6.51 -7.88 -4.30
C SER A 40 -6.48 -7.80 -2.78
N THR A 41 -7.64 -7.71 -2.15
CA THR A 41 -7.76 -7.72 -0.68
C THR A 41 -7.13 -8.98 -0.08
N LEU A 42 -7.28 -10.13 -0.75
CA LEU A 42 -6.67 -11.38 -0.30
C LEU A 42 -5.14 -11.32 -0.36
N GLY A 43 -4.57 -10.67 -1.38
CA GLY A 43 -3.13 -10.44 -1.48
C GLY A 43 -2.61 -9.56 -0.35
N VAL A 44 -3.31 -8.45 -0.07
CA VAL A 44 -2.99 -7.55 1.06
C VAL A 44 -3.03 -8.31 2.39
N LEU A 45 -4.09 -9.10 2.63
CA LEU A 45 -4.23 -9.92 3.84
C LEU A 45 -3.10 -10.95 3.97
N ALA A 46 -2.75 -11.64 2.87
CA ALA A 46 -1.68 -12.64 2.90
C ALA A 46 -0.35 -12.04 3.34
N ILE A 47 0.00 -10.85 2.83
CA ILE A 47 1.19 -10.12 3.26
C ILE A 47 1.05 -9.60 4.69
N MET A 48 -0.09 -9.00 5.05
CA MET A 48 -0.34 -8.49 6.40
C MET A 48 -0.14 -9.57 7.47
N TYR A 49 -0.54 -10.81 7.23
CA TYR A 49 -0.33 -11.91 8.19
C TYR A 49 1.09 -12.50 8.16
N SER A 50 1.88 -12.25 7.11
CA SER A 50 3.16 -12.92 6.88
C SER A 50 4.39 -12.02 7.10
N ALA A 51 4.27 -10.72 6.77
CA ALA A 51 5.39 -9.78 6.71
C ALA A 51 4.91 -8.31 6.94
N ARG A 52 4.08 -8.09 7.97
CA ARG A 52 3.44 -6.79 8.26
C ARG A 52 4.41 -5.61 8.37
N ASP A 53 5.53 -5.79 9.06
CA ASP A 53 6.42 -4.68 9.43
C ASP A 53 7.30 -4.19 8.26
N SER A 54 7.36 -4.94 7.16
CA SER A 54 8.16 -4.61 5.98
C SER A 54 7.32 -4.26 4.74
N MET A 55 6.03 -3.97 4.93
CA MET A 55 5.10 -3.63 3.85
C MET A 55 5.44 -2.30 3.16
N GLN A 56 5.55 -2.35 1.84
CA GLN A 56 5.82 -1.20 0.98
C GLN A 56 4.96 -1.25 -0.29
N LEU A 57 4.37 -0.12 -0.67
CA LEU A 57 3.77 0.07 -1.98
C LEU A 57 4.82 0.58 -2.96
N ASP A 58 5.03 -0.17 -4.02
CA ASP A 58 5.82 0.21 -5.17
C ASP A 58 4.90 0.79 -6.23
N THR A 59 4.98 2.11 -6.41
CA THR A 59 4.14 2.86 -7.35
C THR A 59 4.75 2.96 -8.74
N GLY A 60 5.90 2.31 -8.99
CA GLY A 60 6.56 2.33 -10.30
C GLY A 60 6.75 3.75 -10.84
N ASP A 61 6.25 3.95 -12.06
CA ASP A 61 6.31 5.20 -12.83
C ASP A 61 5.03 6.07 -12.69
N MET A 62 4.29 5.93 -11.58
CA MET A 62 3.13 6.78 -11.28
C MET A 62 3.52 8.27 -11.33
N GLY A 63 2.79 9.05 -12.14
CA GLY A 63 3.12 10.46 -12.38
C GLY A 63 2.93 11.36 -11.15
N ASP A 64 3.62 12.50 -11.13
CA ASP A 64 3.71 13.44 -9.99
C ASP A 64 2.36 13.92 -9.42
N ILE A 65 1.34 14.06 -10.27
CA ILE A 65 0.00 14.48 -9.83
C ILE A 65 -0.73 13.30 -9.17
N ALA A 66 -0.64 12.12 -9.77
CA ALA A 66 -1.27 10.90 -9.27
C ALA A 66 -0.64 10.45 -7.95
N ILE A 67 0.70 10.46 -7.84
CA ILE A 67 1.40 10.06 -6.62
C ILE A 67 1.05 10.98 -5.43
N LYS A 68 0.91 12.29 -5.65
CA LYS A 68 0.50 13.24 -4.60
C LYS A 68 -0.93 13.00 -4.13
N LYS A 69 -1.84 12.63 -5.03
CA LYS A 69 -3.20 12.26 -4.67
C LYS A 69 -3.20 10.94 -3.89
N PHE A 70 -2.46 9.95 -4.37
CA PHE A 70 -2.37 8.63 -3.76
C PHE A 70 -1.81 8.69 -2.33
N ILE A 71 -0.71 9.41 -2.10
CA ILE A 71 -0.13 9.60 -0.74
C ILE A 71 -1.16 10.22 0.22
N LYS A 72 -1.97 11.19 -0.24
CA LYS A 72 -3.03 11.78 0.60
C LYS A 72 -4.12 10.79 0.97
N GLU A 73 -4.49 9.91 0.05
CA GLU A 73 -5.46 8.85 0.31
C GLU A 73 -4.89 7.77 1.24
N LEU A 74 -3.57 7.61 1.28
CA LEU A 74 -2.87 6.66 2.13
C LEU A 74 -2.55 7.18 3.54
N ALA A 75 -2.97 8.40 3.92
CA ALA A 75 -2.53 9.06 5.15
C ALA A 75 -2.69 8.21 6.42
N ASP A 76 -3.76 7.41 6.52
CA ASP A 76 -4.04 6.54 7.66
C ASP A 76 -3.11 5.31 7.76
N TYR A 77 -2.31 5.03 6.72
CA TYR A 77 -1.43 3.87 6.63
C TYR A 77 0.06 4.23 6.67
N LEU A 78 0.40 5.51 6.65
CA LEU A 78 1.79 5.95 6.71
C LEU A 78 2.34 5.76 8.13
N PRO A 79 3.59 5.29 8.29
CA PRO A 79 4.21 5.16 9.59
C PRO A 79 4.39 6.53 10.26
N ASP A 80 4.19 6.60 11.58
CA ASP A 80 4.28 7.83 12.38
C ASP A 80 5.64 8.56 12.26
N GLU A 81 6.70 7.87 11.84
CA GLU A 81 8.06 8.43 11.68
C GLU A 81 8.21 9.42 10.50
N GLU A 82 7.21 9.56 9.62
CA GLU A 82 7.20 10.59 8.55
C GLU A 82 6.52 11.93 8.97
N GLN A 83 6.20 12.12 10.26
CA GLN A 83 5.68 13.40 10.81
C GLN A 83 6.74 14.26 11.55
N ALA A 84 8.03 13.89 11.50
CA ALA A 84 9.13 14.59 12.19
C ALA A 84 10.00 15.45 11.26
#